data_AF-A0A2D6XIU9-F1
#
_entry.id   AF-A0A2D6XIU9-F1
#
_cell.length_a   1.000
_cell.length_b   1.000
_cell.length_c   1.000
_cell.angle_alpha   90.00
_cell.angle_beta   90.00
_cell.angle_gamma   90.00
#
_symmetry.space_group_name_H-M   'P 1'
#
loop_
_entity.id
_entity.type
_entity.pdbx_description
1 polymer ?
#
loop_
_entity_poly.entity_id
_entity_poly.type
_entity_poly.pdbx_seq_one_letter_code
_entity_poly.pdbx_strand_id
1 'polypeptide(L)'
;MRDTIREKNFLCYNRVIREYRLALVAMIYEMGLQDKGIISLGAKGVDSIFGGVFPNKIGDFIEDKEQNEMVSNALRKIKPLYPIDADGDIDAEFLPEWGSGAVGQWSNFAPQYKRVYFNVVTESCYYEDCIYMSEKVFKPISQLVPFIYVSNPFCMSKFRELGFKTFHPWINESYDEEVDNDKRFFMILDEIKRLCSMSKEEIHKWYYEMEDILLYNQEHFANYKLEDRKNCWNEISEVIGG
;
A
#
# COMPACT_ATOMS: atom_id res chain seq x y z
N MET A 1 8.33 18.36 -16.81
CA MET A 1 7.96 17.31 -15.81
C MET A 1 7.41 16.07 -16.48
N ARG A 2 6.65 16.19 -17.59
CA ARG A 2 6.17 15.04 -18.39
C ARG A 2 7.26 14.33 -19.19
N ASP A 3 8.45 14.90 -19.29
CA ASP A 3 9.54 14.36 -20.14
C ASP A 3 10.49 13.43 -19.38
N THR A 4 10.32 13.28 -18.06
CA THR A 4 11.19 12.44 -17.22
C THR A 4 10.51 11.12 -16.93
N ILE A 5 11.02 10.05 -17.54
CA ILE A 5 10.61 8.67 -17.24
C ILE A 5 11.07 8.29 -15.84
N ARG A 6 10.15 7.73 -15.04
CA ARG A 6 10.44 7.26 -13.68
C ARG A 6 11.19 5.92 -13.71
N GLU A 7 12.16 5.81 -12.81
CA GLU A 7 13.09 4.67 -12.71
C GLU A 7 12.37 3.35 -12.43
N LYS A 8 11.47 3.33 -11.45
CA LYS A 8 10.77 2.14 -10.97
C LYS A 8 9.29 2.24 -11.30
N ASN A 9 8.61 1.11 -11.30
CA ASN A 9 7.17 1.06 -11.53
C ASN A 9 6.40 1.31 -10.24
N PHE A 10 6.83 0.69 -9.13
CA PHE A 10 6.08 0.78 -7.88
C PHE A 10 6.93 0.93 -6.62
N LEU A 11 6.28 1.39 -5.57
CA LEU A 11 6.76 1.38 -4.19
C LEU A 11 5.99 0.32 -3.40
N CYS A 12 6.66 -0.43 -2.51
CA CYS A 12 5.99 -1.39 -1.62
C CYS A 12 6.75 -1.54 -0.30
N TYR A 13 6.26 -0.89 0.76
CA TYR A 13 6.93 -0.88 2.05
C TYR A 13 6.27 -1.80 3.07
N ASN A 14 7.01 -2.81 3.52
CA ASN A 14 6.54 -3.82 4.46
C ASN A 14 7.44 -3.90 5.69
N ARG A 15 7.53 -2.80 6.44
CA ARG A 15 8.48 -2.65 7.56
C ARG A 15 8.31 -3.68 8.68
N VAL A 16 7.08 -3.93 9.13
CA VAL A 16 6.79 -4.94 10.16
C VAL A 16 6.31 -6.20 9.48
N ILE A 17 6.86 -7.35 9.84
CA ILE A 17 6.44 -8.64 9.30
C ILE A 17 4.99 -8.94 9.68
N ARG A 18 4.19 -9.27 8.67
CA ARG A 18 2.85 -9.85 8.74
C ARG A 18 2.72 -10.88 7.63
N GLU A 19 1.85 -11.87 7.82
CA GLU A 19 1.76 -13.01 6.92
C GLU A 19 1.37 -12.63 5.48
N TYR A 20 0.37 -11.75 5.31
CA TYR A 20 -0.01 -11.21 4.00
C TYR A 20 1.08 -10.36 3.34
N ARG A 21 1.93 -9.66 4.11
CA ARG A 21 3.07 -8.89 3.57
C ARG A 21 4.17 -9.81 3.08
N LEU A 22 4.45 -10.87 3.84
CA LEU A 22 5.40 -11.92 3.45
C LEU A 22 4.94 -12.60 2.17
N ALA A 23 3.66 -12.99 2.10
CA ALA A 23 3.06 -13.58 0.92
C ALA A 23 3.14 -12.65 -0.30
N LEU A 24 2.76 -11.37 -0.13
CA LEU A 24 2.82 -10.36 -1.18
C LEU A 24 4.24 -10.23 -1.76
N VAL A 25 5.24 -9.99 -0.89
CA VAL A 25 6.62 -9.81 -1.35
C VAL A 25 7.17 -11.10 -1.94
N ALA A 26 6.89 -12.26 -1.34
CA ALA A 26 7.29 -13.56 -1.89
C ALA A 26 6.77 -13.75 -3.33
N MET A 27 5.50 -13.43 -3.57
CA MET A 27 4.90 -13.55 -4.90
C MET A 27 5.40 -12.51 -5.89
N ILE A 28 5.71 -11.27 -5.45
CA ILE A 28 6.38 -10.27 -6.30
C ILE A 28 7.71 -10.82 -6.83
N TYR A 29 8.51 -11.48 -5.98
CA TYR A 29 9.77 -12.12 -6.39
C TYR A 29 9.53 -13.36 -7.26
N GLU A 30 8.55 -14.20 -6.93
CA GLU A 30 8.19 -15.38 -7.74
C GLU A 30 7.77 -14.99 -9.17
N MET A 31 7.09 -13.85 -9.32
CA MET A 31 6.71 -13.29 -10.62
C MET A 31 7.86 -12.56 -11.35
N GLY A 32 9.05 -12.46 -10.74
CA GLY A 32 10.21 -11.76 -11.33
C GLY A 32 10.05 -10.24 -11.37
N LEU A 33 9.26 -9.66 -10.46
CA LEU A 33 8.94 -8.22 -10.46
C LEU A 33 9.79 -7.40 -9.47
N GLN A 34 10.71 -8.03 -8.73
CA GLN A 34 11.51 -7.36 -7.70
C GLN A 34 12.29 -6.14 -8.23
N ASP A 35 12.85 -6.22 -9.44
CA ASP A 35 13.65 -5.13 -10.01
C ASP A 35 12.79 -3.95 -10.51
N LYS A 36 11.48 -4.16 -10.65
CA LYS A 36 10.50 -3.14 -11.06
C LYS A 36 10.07 -2.26 -9.89
N GLY A 37 10.29 -2.67 -8.64
CA GLY A 37 9.84 -1.97 -7.44
C GLY A 37 10.98 -1.40 -6.61
N ILE A 38 10.62 -0.47 -5.72
CA ILE A 38 11.37 -0.15 -4.49
C ILE A 38 10.64 -0.87 -3.36
N ILE A 39 11.24 -1.92 -2.82
CA ILE A 39 10.56 -2.88 -1.94
C ILE A 39 11.30 -2.97 -0.60
N SER A 40 10.57 -2.87 0.51
CA SER A 40 11.11 -3.31 1.81
C SER A 40 10.32 -4.49 2.36
N LEU A 41 11.00 -5.32 3.15
CA LEU A 41 10.41 -6.42 3.89
C LEU A 41 11.15 -6.63 5.20
N GLY A 42 10.48 -6.26 6.28
CA GLY A 42 10.93 -6.45 7.65
C GLY A 42 12.09 -5.53 8.06
N ALA A 43 12.30 -5.43 9.36
CA ALA A 43 13.37 -4.69 10.00
C ALA A 43 13.63 -5.35 11.35
N LYS A 44 14.83 -5.92 11.56
CA LYS A 44 15.11 -6.85 12.65
C LYS A 44 14.82 -6.25 14.03
N GLY A 45 15.23 -5.01 14.27
CA GLY A 45 15.00 -4.31 15.54
C GLY A 45 13.51 -4.04 15.76
N VAL A 46 12.81 -3.61 14.72
CA VAL A 46 11.37 -3.34 14.77
C VAL A 46 10.57 -4.62 14.96
N ASP A 47 10.87 -5.65 14.19
CA ASP A 47 10.21 -6.95 14.25
C ASP A 47 10.35 -7.57 15.65
N SER A 48 11.51 -7.42 16.29
CA SER A 48 11.70 -7.87 17.68
C SER A 48 10.77 -7.17 18.68
N ILE A 49 10.39 -5.91 18.44
CA ILE A 49 9.52 -5.11 19.32
C ILE A 49 8.04 -5.37 19.01
N PHE A 50 7.69 -5.52 17.73
CA PHE A 50 6.31 -5.60 17.26
C PHE A 50 5.86 -7.04 16.89
N GLY A 51 6.64 -8.04 17.31
CA GLY A 51 6.32 -9.46 17.17
C GLY A 51 6.41 -9.99 15.73
N GLY A 52 7.26 -9.38 14.89
CA GLY A 52 7.51 -9.83 13.53
C GLY A 52 8.32 -11.12 13.52
N VAL A 53 7.74 -12.19 12.97
CA VAL A 53 8.41 -13.51 12.84
C VAL A 53 8.34 -13.94 11.39
N PHE A 54 9.48 -14.34 10.82
CA PHE A 54 9.55 -14.88 9.46
C PHE A 54 9.33 -16.41 9.50
N PRO A 55 8.14 -16.92 9.13
CA PRO A 55 7.83 -18.34 9.21
C PRO A 55 8.43 -19.13 8.04
N ASN A 56 8.39 -20.46 8.12
CA ASN A 56 8.82 -21.35 7.03
C ASN A 56 7.71 -21.66 6.02
N LYS A 57 6.46 -21.34 6.37
CA LYS A 57 5.26 -21.52 5.55
C LYS A 57 4.25 -20.41 5.88
N ILE A 58 3.39 -20.12 4.93
CA ILE A 58 2.18 -19.34 5.17
C ILE A 58 1.20 -20.22 5.98
N GLY A 59 0.68 -19.68 7.07
CA GLY A 59 -0.35 -20.25 7.91
C GLY A 59 -1.73 -20.04 7.31
N ASP A 60 -2.67 -19.59 8.13
CA ASP A 60 -4.09 -19.53 7.78
C ASP A 60 -4.44 -18.33 6.88
N PHE A 61 -3.44 -17.53 6.45
CA PHE A 61 -3.67 -16.46 5.47
C PHE A 61 -4.20 -16.97 4.14
N ILE A 62 -3.72 -18.12 3.67
CA ILE A 62 -4.15 -18.74 2.41
C ILE A 62 -4.76 -20.09 2.78
N GLU A 63 -6.07 -20.20 2.63
CA GLU A 63 -6.84 -21.40 3.02
C GLU A 63 -6.72 -22.51 1.98
N ASP A 64 -6.70 -22.15 0.68
CA ASP A 64 -6.49 -23.13 -0.38
C ASP A 64 -5.11 -23.78 -0.28
N LYS A 65 -5.09 -25.11 -0.25
CA LYS A 65 -3.87 -25.87 0.04
C LYS A 65 -2.83 -25.77 -1.08
N GLU A 66 -3.26 -25.73 -2.33
CA GLU A 66 -2.36 -25.68 -3.47
C GLU A 66 -1.72 -24.29 -3.58
N GLN A 67 -2.54 -23.25 -3.45
CA GLN A 67 -2.09 -21.87 -3.39
C GLN A 67 -1.18 -21.62 -2.19
N ASN A 68 -1.52 -22.13 -1.00
CA ASN A 68 -0.69 -21.98 0.19
C ASN A 68 0.70 -22.62 -0.01
N GLU A 69 0.76 -23.83 -0.57
CA GLU A 69 2.05 -24.48 -0.83
C GLU A 69 2.87 -23.70 -1.87
N MET A 70 2.22 -23.18 -2.93
CA MET A 70 2.89 -22.31 -3.91
C MET A 70 3.50 -21.07 -3.24
N VAL A 71 2.71 -20.32 -2.47
CA VAL A 71 3.18 -19.09 -1.81
C VAL A 71 4.23 -19.42 -0.73
N SER A 72 4.06 -20.52 0.00
CA SER A 72 5.04 -21.00 0.98
C SER A 72 6.38 -21.37 0.31
N ASN A 73 6.34 -21.97 -0.89
CA ASN A 73 7.56 -22.22 -1.67
C ASN A 73 8.27 -20.91 -2.05
N ALA A 74 7.52 -19.92 -2.54
CA ALA A 74 8.07 -18.59 -2.84
C ALA A 74 8.66 -17.91 -1.59
N LEU A 75 7.98 -18.01 -0.45
CA LEU A 75 8.44 -17.46 0.84
C LEU A 75 9.81 -18.02 1.24
N ARG A 76 10.00 -19.34 1.09
CA ARG A 76 11.27 -19.99 1.41
C ARG A 76 12.42 -19.49 0.52
N LYS A 77 12.15 -19.17 -0.75
CA LYS A 77 13.14 -18.62 -1.69
C LYS A 77 13.62 -17.22 -1.28
N ILE A 78 12.72 -16.37 -0.76
CA ILE A 78 13.09 -14.99 -0.37
C ILE A 78 13.62 -14.88 1.06
N LYS A 79 13.48 -15.92 1.90
CA LYS A 79 13.97 -15.90 3.29
C LYS A 79 15.43 -15.47 3.47
N PRO A 80 16.39 -15.90 2.62
CA PRO A 80 17.79 -15.44 2.72
C PRO A 80 17.97 -13.94 2.44
N LEU A 81 16.99 -13.28 1.82
CA LEU A 81 17.03 -11.85 1.50
C LEU A 81 16.51 -10.98 2.66
N TYR A 82 15.95 -11.57 3.72
CA TYR A 82 15.40 -10.81 4.85
C TYR A 82 16.52 -10.26 5.77
N PRO A 83 16.47 -8.97 6.17
CA PRO A 83 15.51 -7.95 5.74
C PRO A 83 15.83 -7.42 4.34
N ILE A 84 14.77 -7.12 3.58
CA ILE A 84 14.91 -6.43 2.29
C ILE A 84 14.86 -4.94 2.60
N ASP A 85 15.98 -4.27 2.34
CA ASP A 85 16.15 -2.83 2.53
C ASP A 85 15.87 -2.10 1.22
N ALA A 86 14.90 -1.18 1.23
CA ALA A 86 14.28 -0.54 0.07
C ALA A 86 15.25 0.24 -0.82
N ASP A 87 16.13 -0.43 -1.55
CA ASP A 87 17.24 0.15 -2.32
C ASP A 87 18.13 1.10 -1.47
N GLY A 88 18.18 0.90 -0.15
CA GLY A 88 18.87 1.79 0.80
C GLY A 88 18.23 3.18 0.96
N ASP A 89 17.00 3.34 0.48
CA ASP A 89 16.31 4.64 0.41
C ASP A 89 15.78 5.13 1.77
N ILE A 90 15.57 4.22 2.73
CA ILE A 90 15.03 4.52 4.05
C ILE A 90 15.77 3.70 5.11
N ASP A 91 15.95 4.28 6.30
CA ASP A 91 16.37 3.49 7.46
C ASP A 91 15.15 2.75 8.03
N ALA A 92 14.99 1.48 7.64
CA ALA A 92 13.92 0.63 8.13
C ALA A 92 14.09 0.25 9.62
N GLU A 93 15.27 0.42 10.20
CA GLU A 93 15.56 0.15 11.62
C GLU A 93 15.30 1.39 12.50
N PHE A 94 15.11 2.58 11.93
CA PHE A 94 14.92 3.82 12.68
C PHE A 94 13.75 3.76 13.67
N LEU A 95 14.05 3.71 14.97
CA LEU A 95 13.07 3.81 16.04
C LEU A 95 13.14 5.23 16.61
N PRO A 96 12.06 6.04 16.53
CA PRO A 96 12.06 7.32 17.20
C PRO A 96 12.22 7.11 18.70
N GLU A 97 12.97 7.99 19.37
CA GLU A 97 12.94 8.06 20.83
C GLU A 97 11.49 8.25 21.28
N TRP A 98 11.09 7.60 22.37
CA TRP A 98 9.72 7.71 22.90
C TRP A 98 9.34 9.19 23.06
N GLY A 99 8.33 9.64 22.31
CA GLY A 99 7.86 11.03 22.31
C GLY A 99 8.43 11.96 21.23
N SER A 100 9.36 11.49 20.39
CA SER A 100 10.00 12.31 19.33
C SER A 100 9.28 12.34 17.97
N GLY A 101 8.13 11.65 17.85
CA GLY A 101 7.30 11.65 16.64
C GLY A 101 6.77 10.26 16.33
N ALA A 102 5.62 10.19 15.64
CA ALA A 102 5.11 8.92 15.14
C ALA A 102 6.04 8.36 14.05
N VAL A 103 6.28 7.05 14.09
CA VAL A 103 7.11 6.29 13.13
C VAL A 103 6.78 6.60 11.66
N GLY A 104 5.57 7.06 11.37
CA GLY A 104 5.11 7.46 10.04
C GLY A 104 5.64 8.80 9.51
N GLN A 105 6.28 9.66 10.32
CA GLN A 105 6.63 11.04 9.94
C GLN A 105 7.78 11.15 8.93
N TRP A 106 8.78 10.26 8.99
CA TRP A 106 9.98 10.35 8.13
C TRP A 106 9.69 10.01 6.65
N SER A 107 8.60 9.26 6.38
CA SER A 107 8.20 8.82 5.03
C SER A 107 7.13 9.70 4.38
N ASN A 108 6.75 10.84 4.99
CA ASN A 108 5.69 11.70 4.45
C ASN A 108 6.12 12.50 3.20
N PHE A 109 7.43 12.73 3.00
CA PHE A 109 7.98 13.51 1.87
C PHE A 109 9.12 12.79 1.16
N ALA A 110 8.97 11.47 1.08
CA ALA A 110 10.01 10.56 0.68
C ALA A 110 10.33 10.72 -0.84
N PRO A 111 11.60 10.99 -1.25
CA PRO A 111 12.00 11.16 -2.66
C PRO A 111 11.60 10.01 -3.60
N GLN A 112 11.34 8.83 -3.04
CA GLN A 112 10.99 7.58 -3.72
C GLN A 112 9.67 7.70 -4.47
N TYR A 113 8.70 8.47 -3.98
CA TYR A 113 7.43 8.72 -4.69
C TYR A 113 7.63 9.43 -6.05
N LYS A 114 8.74 10.18 -6.21
CA LYS A 114 9.07 10.83 -7.49
C LYS A 114 9.68 9.85 -8.52
N ARG A 115 10.09 8.66 -8.07
CA ARG A 115 10.79 7.63 -8.85
C ARG A 115 9.91 6.44 -9.25
N VAL A 116 8.65 6.40 -8.80
CA VAL A 116 7.69 5.30 -9.04
C VAL A 116 6.41 5.79 -9.69
N TYR A 117 5.69 4.94 -10.43
CA TYR A 117 4.40 5.31 -11.03
C TYR A 117 3.20 5.02 -10.14
N PHE A 118 3.25 3.97 -9.31
CA PHE A 118 2.18 3.63 -8.37
C PHE A 118 2.73 3.14 -7.03
N ASN A 119 1.88 3.03 -6.01
CA ASN A 119 2.23 2.50 -4.70
C ASN A 119 1.40 1.25 -4.38
N VAL A 120 2.03 0.19 -3.89
CA VAL A 120 1.34 -0.98 -3.34
C VAL A 120 1.28 -0.78 -1.83
N VAL A 121 0.12 -0.30 -1.37
CA VAL A 121 -0.09 0.08 0.03
C VAL A 121 -0.60 -1.12 0.81
N THR A 122 0.24 -1.66 1.70
CA THR A 122 -0.18 -2.70 2.66
C THR A 122 -0.62 -2.09 3.97
N GLU A 123 -1.84 -2.35 4.40
CA GLU A 123 -2.29 -1.94 5.72
C GLU A 123 -1.81 -2.84 6.83
N SER A 124 -2.16 -2.48 8.07
CA SER A 124 -2.00 -3.33 9.25
C SER A 124 -3.12 -4.35 9.41
N CYS A 125 -4.27 -4.15 8.76
CA CYS A 125 -5.44 -5.02 8.81
C CYS A 125 -5.70 -5.66 7.44
N TYR A 126 -6.06 -6.94 7.46
CA TYR A 126 -6.44 -7.72 6.27
C TYR A 126 -7.59 -8.69 6.54
N TYR A 127 -7.63 -9.25 7.75
CA TYR A 127 -8.60 -10.26 8.18
C TYR A 127 -9.74 -9.68 9.02
N GLU A 128 -9.45 -8.54 9.66
CA GLU A 128 -10.35 -7.91 10.60
C GLU A 128 -11.61 -7.43 9.88
N ASP A 129 -12.77 -7.68 10.50
CA ASP A 129 -14.07 -7.21 10.02
C ASP A 129 -14.25 -5.71 10.37
N CYS A 130 -13.40 -4.87 9.79
CA CYS A 130 -13.44 -3.44 9.94
C CYS A 130 -12.85 -2.74 8.72
N ILE A 131 -13.38 -1.56 8.38
CA ILE A 131 -12.75 -0.70 7.39
C ILE A 131 -11.62 0.06 8.05
N TYR A 132 -10.37 -0.24 7.66
CA TYR A 132 -9.19 0.38 8.23
C TYR A 132 -8.41 1.14 7.18
N MET A 133 -8.29 2.47 7.34
CA MET A 133 -7.40 3.32 6.55
C MET A 133 -6.47 4.09 7.46
N SER A 134 -5.17 3.92 7.26
CA SER A 134 -4.15 4.66 8.02
C SER A 134 -3.52 5.78 7.18
N GLU A 135 -2.50 6.45 7.73
CA GLU A 135 -1.71 7.45 7.01
C GLU A 135 -1.07 6.90 5.72
N LYS A 136 -0.95 5.57 5.60
CA LYS A 136 -0.30 4.89 4.47
C LYS A 136 -1.04 5.11 3.15
N VAL A 137 -2.36 5.24 3.19
CA VAL A 137 -3.19 5.59 2.01
C VAL A 137 -2.97 7.05 1.61
N PHE A 138 -2.86 7.94 2.60
CA PHE A 138 -2.79 9.37 2.33
C PHE A 138 -1.38 9.86 1.93
N LYS A 139 -0.33 9.10 2.25
CA LYS A 139 1.03 9.35 1.76
C LYS A 139 1.11 9.42 0.24
N PRO A 140 0.74 8.39 -0.54
CA PRO A 140 0.76 8.46 -1.99
C PRO A 140 -0.20 9.53 -2.55
N ILE A 141 -1.36 9.77 -1.92
CA ILE A 141 -2.26 10.87 -2.31
C ILE A 141 -1.56 12.24 -2.21
N SER A 142 -0.89 12.51 -1.09
CA SER A 142 -0.15 13.77 -0.91
C SER A 142 1.01 13.94 -1.91
N GLN A 143 1.47 12.85 -2.54
CA GLN A 143 2.59 12.81 -3.48
C GLN A 143 2.16 12.62 -4.94
N LEU A 144 0.86 12.72 -5.25
CA LEU A 144 0.32 12.52 -6.60
C LEU A 144 0.67 11.14 -7.17
N VAL A 145 0.59 10.09 -6.35
CA VAL A 145 0.85 8.71 -6.75
C VAL A 145 -0.42 7.88 -6.56
N PRO A 146 -0.94 7.21 -7.62
CA PRO A 146 -2.05 6.27 -7.47
C PRO A 146 -1.59 5.03 -6.70
N PHE A 147 -2.53 4.28 -6.14
CA PHE A 147 -2.18 3.11 -5.32
C PHE A 147 -3.09 1.90 -5.57
N ILE A 148 -2.50 0.72 -5.37
CA ILE A 148 -3.20 -0.56 -5.17
C ILE A 148 -3.27 -0.80 -3.67
N TYR A 149 -4.45 -1.15 -3.16
CA TYR A 149 -4.69 -1.28 -1.73
C TYR A 149 -4.76 -2.73 -1.29
N VAL A 150 -3.84 -3.12 -0.40
CA VAL A 150 -3.74 -4.45 0.18
C VAL A 150 -4.24 -4.38 1.62
N SER A 151 -5.55 -4.54 1.79
CA SER A 151 -6.25 -4.51 3.08
C SER A 151 -7.55 -5.30 3.00
N ASN A 152 -8.47 -5.17 3.96
CA ASN A 152 -9.81 -5.75 4.02
C ASN A 152 -10.73 -5.23 2.86
N PRO A 153 -11.87 -5.90 2.56
CA PRO A 153 -12.77 -5.49 1.48
C PRO A 153 -13.50 -4.18 1.80
N PHE A 154 -14.03 -3.54 0.76
CA PHE A 154 -14.85 -2.32 0.78
C PHE A 154 -14.12 -1.04 1.22
N CYS A 155 -12.79 -1.08 1.31
CA CYS A 155 -11.98 0.07 1.67
C CYS A 155 -11.96 1.14 0.57
N MET A 156 -11.87 0.75 -0.70
CA MET A 156 -11.95 1.70 -1.82
C MET A 156 -13.38 2.25 -1.96
N SER A 157 -14.39 1.45 -1.62
CA SER A 157 -15.77 1.92 -1.49
C SER A 157 -15.91 3.00 -0.43
N LYS A 158 -15.32 2.81 0.76
CA LYS A 158 -15.28 3.86 1.79
C LYS A 158 -14.44 5.07 1.36
N PHE A 159 -13.35 4.86 0.63
CA PHE A 159 -12.51 5.95 0.11
C PHE A 159 -13.32 6.89 -0.80
N ARG A 160 -14.22 6.33 -1.64
CA ARG A 160 -15.19 7.12 -2.43
C ARG A 160 -16.19 7.87 -1.56
N GLU A 161 -16.73 7.22 -0.53
CA GLU A 161 -17.68 7.83 0.41
C GLU A 161 -17.08 9.06 1.11
N LEU A 162 -15.76 9.04 1.38
CA LEU A 162 -15.01 10.16 1.94
C LEU A 162 -14.74 11.30 0.94
N GLY A 163 -15.28 11.23 -0.28
CA GLY A 163 -15.17 12.28 -1.30
C GLY A 163 -13.92 12.20 -2.18
N PHE A 164 -13.09 11.18 -2.01
CA PHE A 164 -11.95 10.93 -2.91
C PHE A 164 -12.40 10.21 -4.19
N LYS A 165 -11.65 10.42 -5.27
CA LYS A 165 -11.80 9.68 -6.52
C LYS A 165 -10.91 8.44 -6.48
N THR A 166 -11.44 7.29 -6.86
CA THR A 166 -10.63 6.08 -7.05
C THR A 166 -10.03 6.05 -8.46
N PHE A 167 -9.27 5.01 -8.79
CA PHE A 167 -8.42 4.97 -9.99
C PHE A 167 -9.01 4.09 -11.11
N HIS A 168 -10.26 3.62 -10.99
CA HIS A 168 -10.96 2.99 -12.08
C HIS A 168 -11.16 3.97 -13.27
N PRO A 169 -10.99 3.55 -14.55
CA PRO A 169 -10.69 2.20 -15.04
C PRO A 169 -9.20 1.86 -15.16
N TRP A 170 -8.29 2.76 -14.78
CA TRP A 170 -6.84 2.58 -14.93
C TRP A 170 -6.26 1.51 -14.02
N ILE A 171 -6.84 1.35 -12.82
CA ILE A 171 -6.60 0.24 -11.90
C ILE A 171 -7.87 -0.61 -11.86
N ASN A 172 -7.72 -1.93 -11.98
CA ASN A 172 -8.81 -2.86 -11.74
C ASN A 172 -9.04 -3.00 -10.22
N GLU A 173 -10.00 -2.25 -9.71
CA GLU A 173 -10.35 -2.21 -8.28
C GLU A 173 -11.39 -3.26 -7.87
N SER A 174 -11.74 -4.22 -8.74
CA SER A 174 -12.72 -5.27 -8.41
C SER A 174 -12.32 -6.14 -7.23
N TYR A 175 -11.02 -6.16 -6.86
CA TYR A 175 -10.55 -6.82 -5.64
C TYR A 175 -11.12 -6.19 -4.37
N ASP A 176 -11.60 -4.94 -4.41
CA ASP A 176 -12.17 -4.27 -3.23
C ASP A 176 -13.48 -4.90 -2.78
N GLU A 177 -14.28 -5.42 -3.72
CA GLU A 177 -15.59 -6.02 -3.41
C GLU A 177 -15.51 -7.54 -3.18
N GLU A 178 -14.31 -8.13 -3.31
CA GLU A 178 -14.09 -9.56 -3.11
C GLU A 178 -13.93 -9.88 -1.62
N VAL A 179 -14.84 -10.68 -1.08
CA VAL A 179 -14.84 -11.06 0.34
C VAL A 179 -13.98 -12.29 0.63
N ASP A 180 -13.71 -13.10 -0.38
CA ASP A 180 -12.80 -14.24 -0.28
C ASP A 180 -11.34 -13.76 -0.21
N ASN A 181 -10.65 -14.07 0.89
CA ASN A 181 -9.29 -13.57 1.18
C ASN A 181 -8.27 -14.02 0.14
N ASP A 182 -8.32 -15.29 -0.24
CA ASP A 182 -7.38 -15.93 -1.15
C ASP A 182 -7.58 -15.35 -2.54
N LYS A 183 -8.82 -15.35 -3.04
CA LYS A 183 -9.18 -14.83 -4.35
C LYS A 183 -8.80 -13.36 -4.48
N ARG A 184 -9.11 -12.54 -3.48
CA ARG A 184 -8.76 -11.12 -3.44
C ARG A 184 -7.25 -10.90 -3.47
N PHE A 185 -6.49 -11.68 -2.71
CA PHE A 185 -5.03 -11.60 -2.72
C PHE A 185 -4.48 -11.86 -4.12
N PHE A 186 -4.97 -12.89 -4.82
CA PHE A 186 -4.55 -13.18 -6.20
C PHE A 186 -5.00 -12.13 -7.21
N MET A 187 -6.21 -11.55 -7.06
CA MET A 187 -6.65 -10.43 -7.90
C MET A 187 -5.73 -9.20 -7.77
N ILE A 188 -5.27 -8.91 -6.55
CA ILE A 188 -4.27 -7.85 -6.29
C ILE A 188 -2.95 -8.17 -6.99
N LEU A 189 -2.45 -9.41 -6.89
CA LEU A 189 -1.21 -9.83 -7.55
C LEU A 189 -1.31 -9.73 -9.07
N ASP A 190 -2.44 -10.13 -9.65
CA ASP A 190 -2.71 -10.04 -11.09
C ASP A 190 -2.68 -8.58 -11.56
N GLU A 191 -3.23 -7.66 -10.77
CA GLU A 191 -3.23 -6.24 -11.09
C GLU A 191 -1.82 -5.63 -11.01
N ILE A 192 -1.04 -5.98 -9.98
CA ILE A 192 0.38 -5.59 -9.88
C ILE A 192 1.16 -6.10 -11.11
N LYS A 193 0.94 -7.37 -11.49
CA LYS A 193 1.59 -7.99 -12.64
C LYS A 193 1.20 -7.30 -13.95
N ARG A 194 -0.08 -6.95 -14.13
CA ARG A 194 -0.60 -6.22 -15.29
C ARG A 194 0.04 -4.83 -15.42
N LEU A 195 0.14 -4.07 -14.33
CA LEU A 195 0.81 -2.77 -14.37
C LEU A 195 2.33 -2.91 -14.62
N CYS A 196 2.96 -3.97 -14.10
CA CYS A 196 4.39 -4.21 -14.30
C CYS A 196 4.75 -4.77 -15.69
N SER A 197 3.77 -5.28 -16.45
CA SER A 197 3.98 -5.77 -17.81
C SER A 197 3.98 -4.66 -18.87
N MET A 198 3.49 -3.46 -18.53
CA MET A 198 3.58 -2.28 -19.40
C MET A 198 5.04 -1.90 -19.65
N SER A 199 5.32 -1.45 -20.88
CA SER A 199 6.56 -0.76 -21.21
C SER A 199 6.69 0.55 -20.42
N LYS A 200 7.91 1.11 -20.38
CA LYS A 200 8.15 2.36 -19.65
C LYS A 200 7.34 3.52 -20.24
N GLU A 201 7.16 3.54 -21.54
CA GLU A 201 6.37 4.53 -22.26
C GLU A 201 4.88 4.39 -21.96
N GLU A 202 4.37 3.15 -21.92
CA GLU A 202 2.96 2.87 -21.62
C GLU A 202 2.59 3.25 -20.18
N ILE A 203 3.37 2.81 -19.19
CA ILE A 203 3.08 3.14 -17.78
C ILE A 203 3.24 4.64 -17.50
N HIS A 204 4.15 5.30 -18.21
CA HIS A 204 4.32 6.75 -18.12
C HIS A 204 3.10 7.48 -18.67
N LYS A 205 2.59 7.07 -19.84
CA LYS A 205 1.34 7.61 -20.40
C LYS A 205 0.16 7.35 -19.48
N TRP A 206 0.03 6.10 -19.01
CA TRP A 206 -1.01 5.65 -18.07
C TRP A 206 -1.08 6.55 -16.83
N TYR A 207 0.06 6.92 -16.25
CA TYR A 207 0.10 7.82 -15.10
C TYR A 207 -0.50 9.20 -15.41
N TYR A 208 -0.13 9.81 -16.54
CA TYR A 208 -0.61 11.13 -16.91
C TYR A 208 -2.07 11.16 -17.36
N GLU A 209 -2.64 10.03 -17.75
CA GLU A 209 -4.08 9.92 -18.02
C GLU A 209 -4.93 10.11 -16.76
N MET A 210 -4.36 9.93 -15.56
CA MET A 210 -5.01 10.13 -14.26
C MET A 210 -4.68 11.47 -13.59
N GLU A 211 -3.98 12.39 -14.27
CA GLU A 211 -3.48 13.64 -13.67
C GLU A 211 -4.57 14.42 -12.92
N ASP A 212 -5.76 14.55 -13.53
CA ASP A 212 -6.90 15.26 -12.92
C ASP A 212 -7.41 14.58 -11.63
N ILE A 213 -7.39 13.25 -11.57
CA ILE A 213 -7.77 12.48 -10.38
C ILE A 213 -6.74 12.69 -9.26
N LEU A 214 -5.45 12.65 -9.62
CA LEU A 214 -4.35 12.81 -8.67
C LEU A 214 -4.37 14.22 -8.05
N LEU A 215 -4.51 15.25 -8.89
CA LEU A 215 -4.59 16.64 -8.45
C LEU A 215 -5.83 16.88 -7.56
N TYR A 216 -6.99 16.38 -7.99
CA TYR A 216 -8.22 16.48 -7.19
C TYR A 216 -8.05 15.83 -5.81
N ASN A 217 -7.52 14.61 -5.74
CA ASN A 217 -7.36 13.90 -4.47
C ASN A 217 -6.37 14.59 -3.55
N GLN A 218 -5.27 15.14 -4.08
CA GLN A 218 -4.31 15.91 -3.28
C GLN A 218 -4.94 17.18 -2.71
N GLU A 219 -5.68 17.93 -3.52
CA GLU A 219 -6.39 19.13 -3.09
C GLU A 219 -7.47 18.81 -2.06
N HIS A 220 -8.28 17.77 -2.30
CA HIS A 220 -9.29 17.28 -1.36
C HIS A 220 -8.66 16.92 -0.01
N PHE A 221 -7.54 16.18 -0.02
CA PHE A 221 -6.81 15.84 1.21
C PHE A 221 -6.30 17.09 1.96
N ALA A 222 -5.80 18.10 1.24
CA ALA A 222 -5.32 19.34 1.84
C ALA A 222 -6.46 20.17 2.48
N ASN A 223 -7.65 20.14 1.89
CA ASN A 223 -8.81 20.93 2.32
C ASN A 223 -9.74 20.18 3.29
N TYR A 224 -9.61 18.85 3.42
CA TYR A 224 -10.49 17.99 4.22
C TYR A 224 -10.76 18.54 5.64
N LYS A 225 -9.71 19.04 6.33
CA LYS A 225 -9.82 19.58 7.70
C LYS A 225 -10.60 20.89 7.81
N LEU A 226 -10.82 21.63 6.72
CA LEU A 226 -11.57 22.89 6.74
C LEU A 226 -13.06 22.65 6.61
N GLU A 227 -13.45 21.67 5.81
CA GLU A 227 -14.85 21.26 5.64
C GLU A 227 -15.35 20.52 6.87
N ASP A 228 -14.59 19.53 7.33
CA ASP A 228 -14.97 18.69 8.47
C ASP A 228 -15.12 19.50 9.78
N ARG A 229 -14.23 20.47 10.02
CA ARG A 229 -14.32 21.35 11.20
C ARG A 229 -15.60 22.19 11.24
N LYS A 230 -16.11 22.64 10.08
CA LYS A 230 -17.37 23.40 10.02
C LYS A 230 -18.55 22.49 10.33
N ASN A 231 -18.53 21.26 9.82
CA ASN A 231 -19.60 20.29 10.01
C ASN A 231 -19.68 19.82 11.46
N CYS A 232 -18.55 19.42 12.06
CA CYS A 232 -18.52 18.95 13.46
C CYS A 232 -19.09 20.00 14.44
N TRP A 233 -18.74 21.28 14.28
CA TRP A 233 -19.26 22.31 15.19
C TRP A 233 -20.77 22.49 15.06
N ASN A 234 -21.30 22.44 13.83
CA ASN A 234 -22.73 22.54 13.58
C ASN A 234 -23.49 21.32 14.13
N GLU A 235 -23.01 20.10 13.86
CA GLU A 235 -23.61 18.85 14.37
C GLU A 235 -23.60 18.79 15.90
N ILE A 236 -22.50 19.16 16.55
CA ILE A 236 -22.42 19.23 18.02
C ILE A 236 -23.41 20.28 18.55
N SER A 237 -23.53 21.43 17.89
CA SER A 237 -24.44 22.49 18.31
C SER A 237 -25.91 22.06 18.20
N GLU A 238 -26.27 21.27 17.18
CA GLU A 238 -27.61 20.71 17.01
C GLU A 238 -27.95 19.64 18.07
N VAL A 239 -26.97 18.83 18.48
CA VAL A 239 -27.15 17.83 19.56
C VAL A 239 -27.27 18.48 20.94
N ILE A 240 -26.57 19.58 21.20
CA ILE A 240 -26.58 20.26 22.51
C ILE A 240 -27.77 21.23 22.64
N GLY A 241 -28.30 21.74 21.53
CA GLY A 241 -29.45 22.66 21.50
C GLY A 241 -30.83 22.00 21.53
N GLY A 242 -30.89 20.66 21.57
CA GLY A 242 -32.12 19.85 21.61
C GLY A 242 -32.53 19.38 23.01
#